data_AF-A0A1J5I7B7-F1
#
_entry.id   AF-A0A1J5I7B7-F1
#
_cell.length_a   1.000
_cell.length_b   1.000
_cell.length_c   1.000
_cell.angle_alpha   90.00
_cell.angle_beta   90.00
_cell.angle_gamma   90.00
#
_symmetry.space_group_name_H-M   'P 1'
#
loop_
_entity.id
_entity.type
_entity.pdbx_description
1 polymer ?
#
loop_
_entity_poly.entity_id
_entity_poly.type
_entity_poly.pdbx_seq_one_letter_code
_entity_poly.pdbx_strand_id
1 'polypeptide(L)'
;MTSILVLHSTVSEQAPPDEQDTLVQAREVAAALERLGFRTRLMAFELNLAAMRDRILKAAPELVFNLVETVAGSGRFIHLAPTLLDHLGLPYTGAGAEALLLTSNKVLAKQWLGSVGIPTPPGFTLTQCRAGEAELGVPLLIKSVWEHASVGLFEDSLITPADRGELVEALQRQAGLGAGEVFAERFIDGREFNLALLGDNRDPLVLPPAEILFADFPDGKPRIVDYRAKWDASSFEYQHTPRSFRIRREDRKLLETLTDLARRCWRLFDLRGYARVDFRVDRNGRPWVLEINANPCLAADAGFMAAAAQAGLDSDQVVRRILRAAPASERCPAFRLEPTPPYDSSASSAPEAAASVIGNRRSLFSTRRLAVPDDIEKVRRLVEATGFFSPEEIAIAQELVQERLRLGSASGYHFLFWDRADTLVGYTCHGPIAGTQSGYDLYWIAVAPEFQGQGIGRRLLESTEQIIWEQGGGAIYVETSGRSQYKSTRRFYLRMGYRLEAVLKNFYAPRDHQCILVKTRPPTAH
;
A
#
# COMPACT_ATOMS: atom_id res chain seq x y z
N MET A 1 -21.03 -7.92 -20.26
CA MET A 1 -20.75 -6.83 -19.29
C MET A 1 -20.41 -7.51 -17.99
N THR A 2 -19.21 -7.30 -17.45
CA THR A 2 -18.74 -8.04 -16.28
C THR A 2 -19.61 -7.76 -15.06
N SER A 3 -20.00 -8.81 -14.34
CA SER A 3 -20.90 -8.73 -13.17
C SER A 3 -20.11 -8.63 -11.87
N ILE A 4 -20.31 -7.55 -11.11
CA ILE A 4 -19.70 -7.32 -9.80
C ILE A 4 -20.79 -7.33 -8.71
N LEU A 5 -20.57 -8.14 -7.68
CA LEU A 5 -21.39 -8.11 -6.48
C LEU A 5 -20.72 -7.21 -5.43
N VAL A 6 -21.40 -6.17 -4.97
CA VAL A 6 -20.96 -5.37 -3.83
C VAL A 6 -21.56 -5.98 -2.57
N LEU A 7 -20.71 -6.58 -1.74
CA LEU A 7 -21.11 -7.07 -0.42
C LEU A 7 -20.96 -5.96 0.60
N HIS A 8 -21.97 -5.78 1.44
CA HIS A 8 -21.96 -4.77 2.51
C HIS A 8 -22.55 -5.36 3.81
N SER A 9 -22.33 -4.69 4.94
CA SER A 9 -22.93 -5.12 6.22
C SER A 9 -24.45 -5.05 6.20
N THR A 10 -25.09 -5.91 7.00
CA THR A 10 -26.53 -5.80 7.25
C THR A 10 -26.76 -4.61 8.16
N VAL A 11 -27.59 -3.67 7.72
CA VAL A 11 -27.91 -2.44 8.45
C VAL A 11 -29.42 -2.42 8.70
N SER A 12 -29.82 -2.24 9.95
CA SER A 12 -31.22 -2.05 10.33
C SER A 12 -31.70 -0.65 9.92
N GLU A 13 -32.99 -0.47 9.64
CA GLU A 13 -33.56 0.88 9.38
C GLU A 13 -33.40 1.83 10.57
N GLN A 14 -33.23 1.30 11.79
CA GLN A 14 -33.01 2.05 13.02
C GLN A 14 -31.54 2.09 13.47
N ALA A 15 -30.62 1.59 12.63
CA ALA A 15 -29.21 1.52 12.98
C ALA A 15 -28.60 2.93 13.17
N PRO A 16 -27.59 3.07 14.06
CA PRO A 16 -26.93 4.34 14.32
C PRO A 16 -26.18 4.86 13.07
N PRO A 17 -25.82 6.16 13.03
CA PRO A 17 -25.22 6.78 11.84
C PRO A 17 -24.00 6.05 11.29
N ASP A 18 -23.15 5.51 12.17
CA ASP A 18 -21.95 4.74 11.79
C ASP A 18 -22.28 3.46 11.01
N GLU A 19 -23.39 2.79 11.32
CA GLU A 19 -23.86 1.64 10.52
C GLU A 19 -24.54 2.08 9.22
N GLN A 20 -25.31 3.18 9.24
CA GLN A 20 -25.99 3.70 8.04
C GLN A 20 -25.00 4.13 6.94
N ASP A 21 -23.84 4.63 7.34
CA ASP A 21 -22.76 5.04 6.44
C ASP A 21 -22.33 3.89 5.50
N THR A 22 -22.41 2.64 5.97
CA THR A 22 -22.13 1.45 5.15
C THR A 22 -23.05 1.37 3.92
N LEU A 23 -24.33 1.74 4.04
CA LEU A 23 -25.27 1.74 2.91
C LEU A 23 -25.00 2.88 1.93
N VAL A 24 -24.59 4.05 2.44
CA VAL A 24 -24.19 5.20 1.62
C VAL A 24 -22.98 4.82 0.78
N GLN A 25 -21.92 4.36 1.42
CA GLN A 25 -20.71 3.89 0.76
C GLN A 25 -21.00 2.79 -0.28
N ALA A 26 -21.83 1.79 0.06
CA ALA A 26 -22.15 0.72 -0.88
C ALA A 26 -22.83 1.23 -2.15
N ARG A 27 -23.74 2.21 -2.03
CA ARG A 27 -24.41 2.85 -3.18
C ARG A 27 -23.44 3.68 -4.01
N GLU A 28 -22.56 4.44 -3.37
CA GLU A 28 -21.57 5.27 -4.06
C GLU A 28 -20.56 4.42 -4.84
N VAL A 29 -20.05 3.34 -4.24
CA VAL A 29 -19.19 2.37 -4.92
C VAL A 29 -19.94 1.70 -6.06
N ALA A 30 -21.21 1.30 -5.87
CA ALA A 30 -21.99 0.70 -6.94
C ALA A 30 -22.19 1.65 -8.13
N ALA A 31 -22.48 2.92 -7.87
CA ALA A 31 -22.61 3.94 -8.91
C ALA A 31 -21.28 4.17 -9.65
N ALA A 32 -20.15 4.16 -8.94
CA ALA A 32 -18.83 4.23 -9.58
C ALA A 32 -18.56 3.00 -10.46
N LEU A 33 -18.89 1.80 -10.01
CA LEU A 33 -18.77 0.57 -10.80
C LEU A 33 -19.63 0.62 -12.07
N GLU A 34 -20.85 1.15 -12.00
CA GLU A 34 -21.75 1.32 -13.14
C GLU A 34 -21.19 2.32 -14.17
N ARG A 35 -20.65 3.47 -13.70
CA ARG A 35 -19.95 4.45 -14.58
C ARG A 35 -18.72 3.85 -15.24
N LEU A 36 -18.04 2.93 -14.56
CA LEU A 36 -16.90 2.16 -15.10
C LEU A 36 -17.34 1.06 -16.09
N GLY A 37 -18.64 0.86 -16.31
CA GLY A 37 -19.18 -0.07 -17.29
C GLY A 37 -19.44 -1.48 -16.76
N PHE A 38 -19.54 -1.66 -15.44
CA PHE A 38 -19.87 -2.94 -14.82
C PHE A 38 -21.35 -3.07 -14.53
N ARG A 39 -21.85 -4.31 -14.59
CA ARG A 39 -23.17 -4.64 -14.05
C ARG A 39 -23.00 -4.86 -12.56
N THR A 40 -23.68 -4.06 -11.74
CA THR A 40 -23.51 -4.10 -10.29
C THR A 40 -24.76 -4.60 -9.58
N ARG A 41 -24.58 -5.31 -8.47
CA ARG A 41 -25.66 -5.67 -7.53
C ARG A 41 -25.19 -5.49 -6.09
N LEU A 42 -26.04 -4.93 -5.24
CA LEU A 42 -25.81 -4.88 -3.80
C LEU A 42 -26.35 -6.15 -3.13
N MET A 43 -25.64 -6.65 -2.11
CA MET A 43 -26.10 -7.74 -1.26
C MET A 43 -25.55 -7.57 0.17
N ALA A 44 -26.46 -7.57 1.14
CA ALA A 44 -26.10 -7.63 2.55
C ALA A 44 -25.50 -9.00 2.90
N PHE A 45 -24.40 -8.99 3.66
CA PHE A 45 -23.79 -10.19 4.21
C PHE A 45 -24.42 -10.54 5.56
N GLU A 46 -24.80 -11.81 5.72
CA GLU A 46 -25.53 -12.34 6.88
C GLU A 46 -24.80 -13.55 7.47
N LEU A 47 -25.04 -13.83 8.76
CA LEU A 47 -24.34 -14.90 9.49
C LEU A 47 -24.75 -16.32 9.05
N ASN A 48 -25.88 -16.49 8.36
CA ASN A 48 -26.26 -17.77 7.78
C ASN A 48 -25.41 -18.06 6.52
N LEU A 49 -24.21 -18.58 6.72
CA LEU A 49 -23.22 -18.78 5.66
C LEU A 49 -23.69 -19.75 4.56
N ALA A 50 -24.52 -20.75 4.89
CA ALA A 50 -25.06 -21.68 3.90
C ALA A 50 -26.04 -20.98 2.95
N ALA A 51 -26.97 -20.19 3.51
CA ALA A 51 -27.89 -19.37 2.70
C ALA A 51 -27.12 -18.30 1.92
N MET A 52 -26.08 -17.72 2.52
CA MET A 52 -25.23 -16.70 1.88
C MET A 52 -24.45 -17.28 0.69
N ARG A 53 -23.85 -18.46 0.86
CA ARG A 53 -23.23 -19.23 -0.21
C ARG A 53 -24.20 -19.42 -1.39
N ASP A 54 -25.41 -19.88 -1.11
CA ASP A 54 -26.41 -20.17 -2.16
C ASP A 54 -26.86 -18.89 -2.88
N ARG A 55 -27.03 -17.77 -2.15
CA ARG A 55 -27.35 -16.46 -2.71
C ARG A 55 -26.23 -15.93 -3.60
N ILE A 56 -24.96 -16.03 -3.16
CA ILE A 56 -23.79 -15.59 -3.93
C ILE A 56 -23.64 -16.44 -5.19
N LEU A 57 -23.73 -17.77 -5.09
CA LEU A 57 -23.65 -18.67 -6.24
C LEU A 57 -24.78 -18.42 -7.25
N LYS A 58 -26.02 -18.18 -6.78
CA LYS A 58 -27.14 -17.81 -7.64
C LYS A 58 -26.95 -16.46 -8.33
N ALA A 59 -26.29 -15.50 -7.68
CA ALA A 59 -25.95 -14.22 -8.28
C ALA A 59 -24.85 -14.35 -9.35
N ALA A 60 -24.05 -15.42 -9.30
CA ALA A 60 -22.98 -15.76 -10.23
C ALA A 60 -22.06 -14.55 -10.58
N PRO A 61 -21.49 -13.85 -9.58
CA PRO A 61 -20.58 -12.74 -9.86
C PRO A 61 -19.25 -13.23 -10.43
N GLU A 62 -18.62 -12.40 -11.25
CA GLU A 62 -17.24 -12.60 -11.71
C GLU A 62 -16.24 -12.12 -10.65
N LEU A 63 -16.62 -11.12 -9.85
CA LEU A 63 -15.84 -10.57 -8.74
C LEU A 63 -16.76 -9.98 -7.66
N VAL A 64 -16.28 -9.98 -6.42
CA VAL A 64 -16.95 -9.35 -5.29
C VAL A 64 -16.22 -8.10 -4.83
N PHE A 65 -16.89 -6.96 -4.79
CA PHE A 65 -16.39 -5.78 -4.10
C PHE A 65 -16.79 -5.90 -2.63
N ASN A 66 -15.84 -6.16 -1.74
CA ASN A 66 -16.10 -6.38 -0.32
C ASN A 66 -16.09 -5.05 0.46
N LEU A 67 -17.24 -4.66 1.02
CA LEU A 67 -17.44 -3.51 1.91
C LEU A 67 -18.06 -3.95 3.24
N VAL A 68 -17.90 -5.21 3.65
CA VAL A 68 -18.43 -5.69 4.93
C VAL A 68 -17.53 -5.16 6.05
N GLU A 69 -18.09 -4.40 6.99
CA GLU A 69 -17.40 -3.87 8.17
C GLU A 69 -17.83 -4.59 9.46
N THR A 70 -19.12 -4.87 9.60
CA THR A 70 -19.71 -5.65 10.69
C THR A 70 -20.55 -6.82 10.17
N VAL A 71 -20.65 -7.88 10.97
CA VAL A 71 -21.60 -8.98 10.72
C VAL A 71 -22.35 -9.25 12.01
N ALA A 72 -23.68 -9.27 11.94
CA ALA A 72 -24.55 -9.36 13.11
C ALA A 72 -24.25 -8.30 14.18
N GLY A 73 -23.95 -7.06 13.76
CA GLY A 73 -23.67 -5.94 14.65
C GLY A 73 -22.32 -5.98 15.36
N SER A 74 -21.38 -6.83 14.92
CA SER A 74 -20.03 -6.87 15.50
C SER A 74 -18.93 -6.85 14.46
N GLY A 75 -17.91 -6.02 14.69
CA GLY A 75 -16.67 -6.00 13.91
C GLY A 75 -15.83 -7.28 14.05
N ARG A 76 -16.06 -8.09 15.10
CA ARG A 76 -15.34 -9.36 15.32
C ARG A 76 -15.46 -10.33 14.15
N PHE A 77 -16.58 -10.30 13.47
CA PHE A 77 -16.93 -11.25 12.42
C PHE A 77 -16.69 -10.72 11.00
N ILE A 78 -16.06 -9.56 10.85
CA ILE A 78 -15.74 -8.93 9.54
C ILE A 78 -15.03 -9.88 8.57
N HIS A 79 -14.14 -10.73 9.10
CA HIS A 79 -13.38 -11.70 8.32
C HIS A 79 -14.23 -12.86 7.75
N LEU A 80 -15.47 -13.07 8.20
CA LEU A 80 -16.31 -14.16 7.68
C LEU A 80 -16.69 -13.97 6.21
N ALA A 81 -16.81 -12.72 5.75
CA ALA A 81 -17.10 -12.41 4.36
C ALA A 81 -15.98 -12.90 3.41
N PRO A 82 -14.72 -12.44 3.54
CA PRO A 82 -13.63 -12.94 2.72
C PRO A 82 -13.39 -14.45 2.91
N THR A 83 -13.54 -15.00 4.13
CA THR A 83 -13.42 -16.46 4.35
C THR A 83 -14.40 -17.26 3.50
N LEU A 84 -15.67 -16.82 3.40
CA LEU A 84 -16.65 -17.48 2.55
C LEU A 84 -16.29 -17.35 1.06
N LEU A 85 -15.76 -16.20 0.65
CA LEU A 85 -15.34 -15.96 -0.73
C LEU A 85 -14.13 -16.80 -1.12
N ASP A 86 -13.16 -16.97 -0.22
CA ASP A 86 -12.02 -17.87 -0.37
C ASP A 86 -12.49 -19.32 -0.56
N HIS A 87 -13.42 -19.79 0.27
CA HIS A 87 -14.03 -21.12 0.11
C HIS A 87 -14.73 -21.31 -1.24
N LEU A 88 -15.35 -20.24 -1.77
CA LEU A 88 -16.02 -20.25 -3.06
C LEU A 88 -15.07 -20.10 -4.26
N GLY A 89 -13.79 -19.79 -4.03
CA GLY A 89 -12.82 -19.48 -5.09
C GLY A 89 -13.19 -18.22 -5.88
N LEU A 90 -13.92 -17.28 -5.26
CA LEU A 90 -14.32 -16.02 -5.89
C LEU A 90 -13.30 -14.93 -5.60
N PRO A 91 -12.82 -14.19 -6.62
CA PRO A 91 -11.93 -13.06 -6.37
C PRO A 91 -12.70 -11.91 -5.72
N TYR A 92 -12.04 -11.20 -4.80
CA TYR A 92 -12.63 -10.04 -4.13
C TYR A 92 -11.62 -8.92 -3.88
N THR A 93 -12.16 -7.70 -3.74
CA THR A 93 -11.37 -6.50 -3.43
C THR A 93 -10.99 -6.42 -1.96
N GLY A 94 -9.92 -5.68 -1.67
CA GLY A 94 -9.49 -5.42 -0.31
C GLY A 94 -8.69 -6.57 0.30
N ALA A 95 -8.37 -6.43 1.58
CA ALA A 95 -7.54 -7.37 2.34
C ALA A 95 -8.19 -8.77 2.47
N GLY A 96 -7.34 -9.80 2.61
CA GLY A 96 -7.78 -11.17 2.82
C GLY A 96 -8.37 -11.44 4.20
N ALA A 97 -8.89 -12.65 4.41
CA ALA A 97 -9.53 -13.03 5.68
C ALA A 97 -8.59 -12.93 6.88
N GLU A 98 -7.35 -13.42 6.76
CA GLU A 98 -6.34 -13.38 7.81
C GLU A 98 -5.95 -11.94 8.14
N ALA A 99 -5.73 -11.12 7.11
CA ALA A 99 -5.41 -9.71 7.26
C ALA A 99 -6.52 -8.95 7.98
N LEU A 100 -7.78 -9.17 7.60
CA LEU A 100 -8.94 -8.56 8.26
C LEU A 100 -9.09 -9.02 9.70
N LEU A 101 -8.91 -10.31 9.99
CA LEU A 101 -8.94 -10.83 11.36
C LEU A 101 -7.86 -10.19 12.24
N LEU A 102 -6.62 -10.16 11.75
CA LEU A 102 -5.47 -9.66 12.50
C LEU A 102 -5.56 -8.15 12.75
N THR A 103 -5.96 -7.38 11.75
CA THR A 103 -6.02 -5.91 11.86
C THR A 103 -7.23 -5.42 12.64
N SER A 104 -8.35 -6.15 12.59
CA SER A 104 -9.57 -5.78 13.31
C SER A 104 -9.49 -6.10 14.81
N ASN A 105 -8.63 -7.05 15.21
CA ASN A 105 -8.31 -7.27 16.61
C ASN A 105 -7.14 -6.38 17.03
N LYS A 106 -7.42 -5.31 17.77
CA LYS A 106 -6.40 -4.32 18.17
C LYS A 106 -5.26 -4.91 19.01
N VAL A 107 -5.54 -5.91 19.84
CA VAL A 107 -4.52 -6.55 20.68
C VAL A 107 -3.58 -7.40 19.82
N LEU A 108 -4.13 -8.23 18.93
CA LEU A 108 -3.34 -9.05 18.01
C LEU A 108 -2.53 -8.19 17.03
N ALA A 109 -3.14 -7.17 16.43
CA ALA A 109 -2.44 -6.24 15.55
C ALA A 109 -1.21 -5.64 16.25
N LYS A 110 -1.36 -5.21 17.51
CA LYS A 110 -0.27 -4.64 18.31
C LYS A 110 0.84 -5.63 18.63
N GLN A 111 0.49 -6.86 18.95
CA GLN A 111 1.49 -7.93 19.16
C GLN A 111 2.32 -8.17 17.89
N TRP A 112 1.69 -8.16 16.72
CA TRP A 112 2.38 -8.30 15.43
C TRP A 112 3.25 -7.09 15.10
N LEU A 113 2.76 -5.87 15.34
CA LEU A 113 3.57 -4.65 15.18
C LEU A 113 4.83 -4.70 16.06
N GLY A 114 4.65 -5.09 17.33
CA GLY A 114 5.73 -5.20 18.31
C GLY A 114 6.78 -6.25 17.93
N SER A 115 6.37 -7.39 17.38
CA SER A 115 7.29 -8.49 17.02
C SER A 115 8.30 -8.12 15.92
N VAL A 116 7.99 -7.13 15.10
CA VAL A 116 8.87 -6.60 14.04
C VAL A 116 9.38 -5.18 14.33
N GLY A 117 9.23 -4.71 15.57
CA GLY A 117 9.74 -3.41 16.01
C GLY A 117 9.05 -2.20 15.37
N ILE A 118 7.79 -2.33 14.93
CA ILE A 118 6.98 -1.16 14.55
C ILE A 118 6.38 -0.56 15.83
N PRO A 119 6.60 0.74 16.11
CA PRO A 119 6.14 1.35 17.35
C PRO A 119 4.62 1.40 17.41
N THR A 120 4.06 0.88 18.50
CA THR A 120 2.65 0.98 18.87
C THR A 120 2.55 1.19 20.38
N PRO A 121 1.54 1.91 20.90
CA PRO A 121 1.45 2.16 22.34
C PRO A 121 1.31 0.84 23.12
N PRO A 122 1.94 0.71 24.31
CA PRO A 122 1.74 -0.44 25.17
C PRO A 122 0.25 -0.66 25.48
N GLY A 123 -0.21 -1.90 25.30
CA GLY A 123 -1.58 -2.31 25.57
C GLY A 123 -1.64 -3.50 26.52
N PHE A 124 -2.62 -3.51 27.41
CA PHE A 124 -2.79 -4.48 28.49
C PHE A 124 -4.22 -5.03 28.47
N THR A 125 -4.35 -6.33 28.29
CA THR A 125 -5.64 -7.03 28.40
C THR A 125 -6.10 -7.08 29.86
N LEU A 126 -7.39 -7.36 30.10
CA LEU A 126 -7.92 -7.55 31.45
C LEU A 126 -7.13 -8.61 32.25
N THR A 127 -6.72 -9.68 31.59
CA THR A 127 -5.90 -10.74 32.21
C THR A 127 -4.54 -10.22 32.67
N GLN A 128 -3.85 -9.45 31.82
CA GLN A 128 -2.56 -8.85 32.16
C GLN A 128 -2.67 -7.79 33.25
N CYS A 129 -3.75 -7.01 33.24
CA CYS A 129 -4.04 -6.04 34.31
C CYS A 129 -4.21 -6.75 35.66
N ARG A 130 -4.95 -7.86 35.70
CA ARG A 130 -5.10 -8.69 36.93
C ARG A 130 -3.76 -9.27 37.39
N ALA A 131 -2.91 -9.67 36.46
CA ALA A 131 -1.55 -10.15 36.75
C ALA A 131 -0.58 -9.06 37.24
N GLY A 132 -0.95 -7.78 37.14
CA GLY A 132 -0.11 -6.66 37.57
C GLY A 132 0.94 -6.24 36.54
N GLU A 133 0.75 -6.58 35.27
CA GLU A 133 1.66 -6.23 34.17
C GLU A 133 1.42 -4.81 33.62
N ALA A 134 0.27 -4.23 33.93
CA ALA A 134 -0.12 -2.92 33.44
C ALA A 134 0.62 -1.78 34.15
N GLU A 135 0.86 -0.71 33.40
CA GLU A 135 1.44 0.52 33.93
C GLU A 135 0.40 1.33 34.70
N LEU A 136 0.76 1.79 35.90
CA LEU A 136 -0.11 2.57 36.78
C LEU A 136 0.41 4.01 36.91
N GLY A 137 -0.46 4.93 37.31
CA GLY A 137 -0.12 6.35 37.46
C GLY A 137 0.16 7.08 36.14
N VAL A 138 -0.17 6.47 35.00
CA VAL A 138 -0.09 7.08 33.67
C VAL A 138 -1.46 7.07 32.99
N PRO A 139 -1.74 8.00 32.05
CA PRO A 139 -2.99 8.00 31.32
C PRO A 139 -3.13 6.75 30.42
N LEU A 140 -4.20 6.00 30.64
CA LEU A 140 -4.59 4.81 29.87
C LEU A 140 -5.96 5.03 29.24
N LEU A 141 -6.05 4.73 27.95
CA LEU A 141 -7.28 4.76 27.17
C LEU A 141 -7.84 3.34 27.08
N ILE A 142 -9.03 3.13 27.64
CA ILE A 142 -9.77 1.86 27.52
C ILE A 142 -10.46 1.81 26.16
N LYS A 143 -10.27 0.71 25.43
CA LYS A 143 -10.81 0.52 24.09
C LYS A 143 -11.44 -0.86 23.94
N SER A 144 -12.48 -0.94 23.12
CA SER A 144 -12.94 -2.23 22.58
C SER A 144 -11.85 -2.86 21.71
N VAL A 145 -11.70 -4.18 21.82
CA VAL A 145 -10.72 -4.97 21.05
C VAL A 145 -11.10 -5.03 19.58
N TRP A 146 -12.40 -5.09 19.28
CA TRP A 146 -12.94 -5.43 17.97
C TRP A 146 -13.74 -4.31 17.30
N GLU A 147 -14.20 -3.30 18.04
CA GLU A 147 -15.07 -2.28 17.47
C GLU A 147 -14.25 -1.14 16.85
N HIS A 148 -14.81 -0.50 15.84
CA HIS A 148 -14.13 0.53 15.04
C HIS A 148 -14.88 1.86 15.16
N ALA A 149 -14.53 2.86 14.35
CA ALA A 149 -15.29 4.13 14.27
C ALA A 149 -15.46 4.90 15.60
N SER A 150 -14.56 4.68 16.56
CA SER A 150 -14.66 5.24 17.92
C SER A 150 -15.92 4.81 18.70
N VAL A 151 -16.58 3.72 18.30
CA VAL A 151 -17.70 3.12 19.04
C VAL A 151 -17.24 2.73 20.44
N GLY A 152 -17.99 3.18 21.45
CA GLY A 152 -17.66 2.95 22.86
C GLY A 152 -16.47 3.75 23.38
N LEU A 153 -15.95 4.72 22.61
CA LEU A 153 -14.88 5.62 23.05
C LEU A 153 -15.47 6.98 23.41
N PHE A 154 -15.42 7.32 24.69
CA PHE A 154 -15.85 8.61 25.25
C PHE A 154 -14.77 9.17 26.17
N GLU A 155 -14.95 10.39 26.69
CA GLU A 155 -13.95 11.02 27.56
C GLU A 155 -13.64 10.20 28.82
N ASP A 156 -14.64 9.51 29.39
CA ASP A 156 -14.50 8.64 30.55
C ASP A 156 -13.73 7.33 30.26
N SER A 157 -13.39 7.09 29.00
CA SER A 157 -12.53 5.98 28.58
C SER A 157 -11.05 6.27 28.87
N LEU A 158 -10.68 7.53 29.09
CA LEU A 158 -9.32 7.92 29.50
C LEU A 158 -9.25 7.98 31.03
N ILE A 159 -8.46 7.08 31.62
CA ILE A 159 -8.27 6.98 33.08
C ILE A 159 -6.80 7.11 33.45
N THR A 160 -6.50 7.48 34.69
CA THR A 160 -5.13 7.43 35.24
C THR A 160 -5.19 6.64 36.54
N PRO A 161 -5.18 5.29 36.46
CA PRO A 161 -5.45 4.46 37.62
C PRO A 161 -4.31 4.56 38.64
N ALA A 162 -4.67 4.82 39.91
CA ALA A 162 -3.73 4.86 41.02
C ALA A 162 -3.28 3.46 41.44
N ASP A 163 -4.16 2.47 41.29
CA ASP A 163 -3.86 1.07 41.60
C ASP A 163 -4.50 0.07 40.61
N ARG A 164 -4.13 -1.20 40.76
CA ARG A 164 -4.60 -2.30 39.93
C ARG A 164 -6.12 -2.51 40.03
N GLY A 165 -6.70 -2.34 41.22
CA GLY A 165 -8.13 -2.52 41.45
C GLY A 165 -8.93 -1.53 40.61
N GLU A 166 -8.56 -0.25 40.66
CA GLU A 166 -9.19 0.81 39.89
C GLU A 166 -9.17 0.52 38.37
N LEU A 167 -8.02 0.09 37.84
CA LEU A 167 -7.89 -0.27 36.43
C LEU A 167 -8.79 -1.46 36.04
N VAL A 168 -8.80 -2.52 36.84
CA VAL A 168 -9.62 -3.71 36.59
C VAL A 168 -11.11 -3.37 36.64
N GLU A 169 -11.53 -2.58 37.62
CA GLU A 169 -12.92 -2.11 37.74
C GLU A 169 -13.34 -1.26 36.54
N ALA A 170 -12.49 -0.34 36.09
CA ALA A 170 -12.77 0.49 34.92
C ALA A 170 -12.92 -0.35 33.64
N LEU A 171 -12.05 -1.33 33.42
CA LEU A 171 -12.15 -2.26 32.30
C LEU A 171 -13.44 -3.10 32.36
N GLN A 172 -13.78 -3.63 33.54
CA GLN A 172 -15.01 -4.42 33.71
C GLN A 172 -16.27 -3.57 33.51
N ARG A 173 -16.26 -2.33 33.98
CA ARG A 173 -17.36 -1.38 33.78
C ARG A 173 -17.58 -1.12 32.29
N GLN A 174 -16.52 -0.78 31.55
CA GLN A 174 -16.60 -0.52 30.11
C GLN A 174 -17.05 -1.76 29.33
N ALA A 175 -16.54 -2.96 29.67
CA ALA A 175 -17.02 -4.21 29.08
C ALA A 175 -18.53 -4.44 29.33
N GLY A 176 -19.02 -4.12 30.54
CA GLY A 176 -20.42 -4.24 30.93
C GLY A 176 -21.37 -3.26 30.24
N LEU A 177 -20.85 -2.15 29.69
CA LEU A 177 -21.63 -1.14 28.94
C LEU A 177 -21.86 -1.53 27.47
N GLY A 178 -21.53 -2.77 27.08
CA GLY A 178 -21.72 -3.25 25.71
C GLY A 178 -20.53 -3.04 24.78
N ALA A 179 -19.39 -2.54 25.28
CA ALA A 179 -18.15 -2.44 24.51
C ALA A 179 -17.50 -3.80 24.18
N GLY A 180 -18.06 -4.89 24.73
CA GLY A 180 -17.59 -6.25 24.51
C GLY A 180 -16.25 -6.52 25.18
N GLU A 181 -15.33 -7.15 24.46
CA GLU A 181 -13.97 -7.38 24.92
C GLU A 181 -13.17 -6.06 24.88
N VAL A 182 -12.53 -5.68 25.98
CA VAL A 182 -11.79 -4.42 26.10
C VAL A 182 -10.34 -4.61 26.57
N PHE A 183 -9.49 -3.62 26.28
CA PHE A 183 -8.11 -3.54 26.76
C PHE A 183 -7.76 -2.09 27.13
N ALA A 184 -6.75 -1.91 27.97
CA ALA A 184 -6.21 -0.60 28.33
C ALA A 184 -4.95 -0.31 27.51
N GLU A 185 -4.85 0.86 26.91
CA GLU A 185 -3.71 1.27 26.10
C GLU A 185 -3.10 2.55 26.64
N ARG A 186 -1.76 2.66 26.67
CA ARG A 186 -1.11 3.94 27.01
C ARG A 186 -1.59 5.05 26.07
N PHE A 187 -2.15 6.11 26.64
CA PHE A 187 -2.58 7.26 25.86
C PHE A 187 -1.37 8.08 25.40
N ILE A 188 -1.23 8.21 24.08
CA ILE A 188 -0.19 9.02 23.46
C ILE A 188 -0.73 10.42 23.20
N ASP A 189 -0.39 11.36 24.08
CA ASP A 189 -0.73 12.76 23.88
C ASP A 189 0.17 13.42 22.81
N GLY A 190 -0.45 14.14 21.88
CA GLY A 190 0.27 14.78 20.76
C GLY A 190 -0.60 14.95 19.52
N ARG A 191 0.02 14.82 18.33
CA ARG A 191 -0.63 15.00 17.02
C ARG A 191 -1.22 13.69 16.52
N GLU A 192 -2.22 13.76 15.64
CA GLU A 192 -2.87 12.60 15.07
C GLU A 192 -2.85 12.64 13.54
N PHE A 193 -2.48 11.52 12.92
CA PHE A 193 -2.37 11.40 11.48
C PHE A 193 -3.06 10.15 10.96
N ASN A 194 -3.73 10.27 9.81
CA ASN A 194 -4.27 9.15 9.07
C ASN A 194 -3.58 9.07 7.70
N LEU A 195 -3.03 7.90 7.38
CA LEU A 195 -2.40 7.64 6.08
C LEU A 195 -3.22 6.59 5.35
N ALA A 196 -3.88 7.00 4.26
CA ALA A 196 -4.58 6.09 3.37
C ALA A 196 -3.61 5.48 2.35
N LEU A 197 -3.75 4.19 2.08
CA LEU A 197 -2.93 3.40 1.18
C LEU A 197 -3.82 2.73 0.13
N LEU A 198 -3.40 2.73 -1.13
CA LEU A 198 -4.16 2.23 -2.26
C LEU A 198 -3.24 1.48 -3.22
N GLY A 199 -3.52 0.21 -3.51
CA GLY A 199 -2.70 -0.55 -4.45
C GLY A 199 -2.69 -2.05 -4.23
N ASP A 200 -1.75 -2.73 -4.89
CA ASP A 200 -1.51 -4.16 -4.69
C ASP A 200 -0.72 -4.42 -3.39
N ASN A 201 -0.52 -5.70 -3.05
CA ASN A 201 0.12 -6.08 -1.79
C ASN A 201 1.63 -5.76 -1.70
N ARG A 202 2.26 -5.21 -2.75
CA ARG A 202 3.71 -5.01 -2.78
C ARG A 202 4.12 -3.59 -2.41
N ASP A 203 3.69 -2.63 -3.21
CA ASP A 203 4.01 -1.22 -3.01
C ASP A 203 2.75 -0.37 -3.21
N PRO A 204 2.04 -0.04 -2.11
CA PRO A 204 0.86 0.78 -2.21
C PRO A 204 1.24 2.22 -2.54
N LEU A 205 0.36 2.90 -3.28
CA LEU A 205 0.32 4.34 -3.28
C LEU A 205 -0.10 4.82 -1.88
N VAL A 206 0.82 5.45 -1.16
CA VAL A 206 0.50 6.19 0.07
C VAL A 206 -0.04 7.55 -0.35
N LEU A 207 -1.31 7.81 -0.01
CA LEU A 207 -1.99 9.06 -0.29
C LEU A 207 -1.48 10.16 0.66
N PRO A 208 -1.68 11.46 0.32
CA PRO A 208 -1.28 12.58 1.16
C PRO A 208 -1.69 12.37 2.63
N PRO A 209 -0.74 12.43 3.58
CA PRO A 209 -1.03 12.28 5.01
C PRO A 209 -2.03 13.35 5.46
N ALA A 210 -3.09 12.92 6.14
CA ALA A 210 -4.05 13.81 6.76
C ALA A 210 -3.72 13.96 8.24
N GLU A 211 -3.59 15.20 8.73
CA GLU A 211 -3.51 15.50 10.16
C GLU A 211 -4.92 15.80 10.69
N ILE A 212 -5.31 15.19 11.81
CA ILE A 212 -6.48 15.62 12.57
C ILE A 212 -6.00 16.68 13.58
N LEU A 213 -6.50 17.90 13.44
CA LEU A 213 -6.21 18.98 14.35
C LEU A 213 -7.13 18.89 15.58
N PHE A 214 -6.67 19.36 16.73
CA PHE A 214 -7.51 19.55 17.92
C PHE A 214 -7.58 21.05 18.20
N ALA A 215 -8.43 21.76 17.44
CA ALA A 215 -8.51 23.22 17.45
C ALA A 215 -9.32 23.70 18.67
N ASP A 216 -8.83 24.68 19.40
CA ASP A 216 -9.55 25.31 20.52
C ASP A 216 -10.01 24.35 21.65
N PHE A 217 -9.40 23.16 21.74
CA PHE A 217 -9.64 22.23 22.84
C PHE A 217 -9.20 22.89 24.16
N PRO A 218 -10.08 22.96 25.18
CA PRO A 218 -9.74 23.58 26.45
C PRO A 218 -8.72 22.76 27.23
N ASP A 219 -7.97 23.45 28.10
CA ASP A 219 -7.00 22.80 28.99
C ASP A 219 -7.69 21.69 29.81
N GLY A 220 -7.08 20.50 29.81
CA GLY A 220 -7.60 19.32 30.50
C GLY A 220 -8.60 18.48 29.70
N LYS A 221 -9.13 18.96 28.57
CA LYS A 221 -9.94 18.11 27.68
C LYS A 221 -9.04 17.15 26.90
N PRO A 222 -9.33 15.84 26.92
CA PRO A 222 -8.55 14.87 26.16
C PRO A 222 -8.59 15.15 24.65
N ARG A 223 -7.41 15.20 24.02
CA ARG A 223 -7.27 15.32 22.56
C ARG A 223 -7.44 13.97 21.89
N ILE A 224 -8.68 13.52 21.83
CA ILE A 224 -9.11 12.21 21.30
C ILE A 224 -10.20 12.43 20.25
N VAL A 225 -10.15 11.69 19.16
CA VAL A 225 -11.25 11.59 18.20
C VAL A 225 -12.25 10.55 18.71
N ASP A 226 -13.11 10.98 19.62
CA ASP A 226 -14.15 10.14 20.23
C ASP A 226 -15.35 9.91 19.29
N TYR A 227 -16.39 9.22 19.76
CA TYR A 227 -17.58 8.99 18.92
C TYR A 227 -18.24 10.30 18.47
N ARG A 228 -18.30 11.32 19.34
CA ARG A 228 -18.95 12.59 19.05
C ARG A 228 -18.20 13.37 17.98
N ALA A 229 -16.87 13.33 18.03
CA ALA A 229 -15.98 13.91 17.02
C ALA A 229 -16.26 13.41 15.60
N LYS A 230 -16.79 12.18 15.46
CA LYS A 230 -17.08 11.57 14.16
C LYS A 230 -18.53 11.69 13.73
N TRP A 231 -19.46 11.55 14.66
CA TRP A 231 -20.87 11.26 14.31
C TRP A 231 -21.88 12.29 14.82
N ASP A 232 -21.48 13.16 15.75
CA ASP A 232 -22.35 14.22 16.28
C ASP A 232 -21.93 15.58 15.71
N ALA A 233 -22.51 15.95 14.56
CA ALA A 233 -22.23 17.23 13.89
C ALA A 233 -22.55 18.47 14.75
N SER A 234 -23.37 18.31 15.79
CA SER A 234 -23.69 19.38 16.75
C SER A 234 -22.69 19.50 17.89
N SER A 235 -21.81 18.50 18.06
CA SER A 235 -20.84 18.45 19.14
C SER A 235 -19.70 19.46 18.96
N PHE A 236 -19.10 19.84 20.09
CA PHE A 236 -17.88 20.63 20.09
C PHE A 236 -16.77 19.87 19.35
N GLU A 237 -16.62 18.58 19.66
CA GLU A 237 -15.58 17.71 19.16
C GLU A 237 -15.59 17.67 17.63
N TYR A 238 -16.76 17.44 17.00
CA TYR A 238 -16.88 17.36 15.55
C TYR A 238 -16.44 18.65 14.85
N GLN A 239 -16.83 19.80 15.40
CA GLN A 239 -16.51 21.12 14.83
C GLN A 239 -15.04 21.51 15.01
N HIS A 240 -14.38 20.93 16.00
CA HIS A 240 -13.03 21.31 16.45
C HIS A 240 -11.98 20.24 16.18
N THR A 241 -12.34 19.15 15.49
CA THR A 241 -11.40 18.15 14.97
C THR A 241 -11.25 18.16 13.44
N PRO A 242 -10.94 19.30 12.78
CA PRO A 242 -10.88 19.35 11.34
C PRO A 242 -9.68 18.57 10.80
N ARG A 243 -9.90 17.96 9.64
CA ARG A 243 -8.85 17.34 8.84
C ARG A 243 -8.03 18.41 8.11
N SER A 244 -6.71 18.27 8.12
CA SER A 244 -5.77 19.17 7.44
C SER A 244 -4.77 18.38 6.59
N PHE A 245 -4.55 18.83 5.36
CA PHE A 245 -3.49 18.36 4.47
C PHE A 245 -2.32 19.36 4.37
N ARG A 246 -2.28 20.37 5.25
CA ARG A 246 -1.24 21.40 5.24
C ARG A 246 0.08 20.81 5.73
N ILE A 247 1.02 20.62 4.81
CA ILE A 247 2.36 20.13 5.13
C ILE A 247 3.26 21.32 5.50
N ARG A 248 3.73 21.36 6.74
CA ARG A 248 4.76 22.31 7.17
C ARG A 248 6.13 21.80 6.72
N ARG A 249 7.05 22.72 6.39
CA ARG A 249 8.40 22.34 5.93
C ARG A 249 9.16 21.51 6.97
N GLU A 250 8.96 21.81 8.25
CA GLU A 250 9.53 21.08 9.39
C GLU A 250 9.00 19.64 9.52
N ASP A 251 7.78 19.37 9.05
CA ASP A 251 7.14 18.06 9.20
C ASP A 251 7.62 17.04 8.16
N ARG A 252 8.41 17.45 7.16
CA ARG A 252 8.78 16.57 6.04
C ARG A 252 9.38 15.23 6.50
N LYS A 253 10.32 15.26 7.44
CA LYS A 253 10.96 14.04 7.97
C LYS A 253 9.98 13.16 8.76
N LEU A 254 9.05 13.78 9.48
CA LEU A 254 7.98 13.07 10.18
C LEU A 254 7.06 12.37 9.17
N LEU A 255 6.63 13.07 8.12
CA LEU A 255 5.77 12.49 7.08
C LEU A 255 6.46 11.36 6.31
N GLU A 256 7.76 11.48 6.03
CA GLU A 256 8.57 10.40 5.45
C GLU A 256 8.59 9.17 6.38
N THR A 257 8.75 9.38 7.69
CA THR A 257 8.72 8.31 8.70
C THR A 257 7.35 7.65 8.79
N LEU A 258 6.26 8.43 8.83
CA LEU A 258 4.88 7.92 8.84
C LEU A 258 4.60 7.09 7.58
N THR A 259 5.05 7.58 6.42
CA THR A 259 4.91 6.89 5.13
C THR A 259 5.63 5.54 5.13
N ASP A 260 6.87 5.48 5.63
CA ASP A 260 7.60 4.22 5.74
C ASP A 260 6.91 3.23 6.69
N LEU A 261 6.49 3.70 7.87
CA LEU A 261 5.75 2.87 8.83
C LEU A 261 4.44 2.34 8.24
N ALA A 262 3.69 3.18 7.51
CA ALA A 262 2.44 2.76 6.86
C ALA A 262 2.70 1.67 5.80
N ARG A 263 3.76 1.80 5.00
CA ARG A 263 4.20 0.76 4.05
C ARG A 263 4.67 -0.52 4.75
N ARG A 264 5.34 -0.41 5.90
CA ARG A 264 5.73 -1.57 6.71
C ARG A 264 4.51 -2.30 7.27
N CYS A 265 3.50 -1.57 7.76
CA CYS A 265 2.21 -2.15 8.16
C CYS A 265 1.53 -2.87 6.98
N TRP A 266 1.50 -2.23 5.81
CA TRP A 266 0.94 -2.83 4.60
C TRP A 266 1.53 -4.20 4.28
N ARG A 267 2.87 -4.30 4.29
CA ARG A 267 3.57 -5.57 4.04
C ARG A 267 3.40 -6.57 5.17
N LEU A 268 3.43 -6.12 6.43
CA LEU A 268 3.34 -6.99 7.60
C LEU A 268 2.00 -7.75 7.64
N PHE A 269 0.91 -7.07 7.30
CA PHE A 269 -0.44 -7.63 7.35
C PHE A 269 -0.94 -8.13 5.99
N ASP A 270 -0.08 -8.23 4.97
CA ASP A 270 -0.44 -8.60 3.58
C ASP A 270 -1.69 -7.83 3.08
N LEU A 271 -1.71 -6.52 3.32
CA LEU A 271 -2.80 -5.65 2.90
C LEU A 271 -2.81 -5.50 1.39
N ARG A 272 -3.99 -5.32 0.79
CA ARG A 272 -4.17 -5.08 -0.64
C ARG A 272 -5.46 -4.32 -0.90
N GLY A 273 -5.58 -3.75 -2.10
CA GLY A 273 -6.73 -2.92 -2.47
C GLY A 273 -6.59 -1.55 -1.84
N TYR A 274 -6.91 -1.45 -0.56
CA TYR A 274 -6.93 -0.21 0.18
C TYR A 274 -6.86 -0.47 1.68
N ALA A 275 -6.27 0.47 2.42
CA ALA A 275 -6.22 0.44 3.88
C ALA A 275 -5.97 1.85 4.41
N ARG A 276 -6.14 2.05 5.71
CA ARG A 276 -5.74 3.28 6.42
C ARG A 276 -4.96 2.91 7.66
N VAL A 277 -3.80 3.53 7.85
CA VAL A 277 -3.01 3.39 9.08
C VAL A 277 -3.10 4.68 9.86
N ASP A 278 -3.51 4.56 11.12
CA ASP A 278 -3.74 5.70 12.00
C ASP A 278 -2.60 5.80 13.01
N PHE A 279 -2.11 7.02 13.24
CA PHE A 279 -0.93 7.30 14.04
C PHE A 279 -1.19 8.37 15.08
N ARG A 280 -0.51 8.23 16.22
CA ARG A 280 -0.23 9.36 17.12
C ARG A 280 1.24 9.69 17.07
N VAL A 281 1.56 10.97 17.13
CA VAL A 281 2.92 11.47 17.22
C VAL A 281 3.05 12.17 18.56
N ASP A 282 3.89 11.64 19.44
CA ASP A 282 4.06 12.18 20.78
C ASP A 282 4.75 13.54 20.78
N ARG A 283 4.85 14.17 21.96
CA ARG A 283 5.51 15.47 22.14
C ARG A 283 6.99 15.49 21.75
N ASN A 284 7.64 14.34 21.65
CA ASN A 284 9.03 14.21 21.21
C ASN A 284 9.14 13.96 19.69
N GLY A 285 8.01 13.98 18.97
CA GLY A 285 7.97 13.73 17.53
C GLY A 285 8.04 12.24 17.16
N ARG A 286 7.88 11.32 18.11
CA ARG A 286 7.92 9.88 17.82
C ARG A 286 6.54 9.38 17.37
N PRO A 287 6.44 8.74 16.19
CA PRO A 287 5.18 8.15 15.72
C PRO A 287 4.89 6.80 16.38
N TRP A 288 3.60 6.55 16.61
CA TRP A 288 3.03 5.35 17.21
C TRP A 288 1.82 4.92 16.37
N VAL A 289 1.85 3.70 15.82
CA VAL A 289 0.70 3.12 15.09
C VAL A 289 -0.41 2.85 16.10
N LEU A 290 -1.55 3.51 15.95
CA LEU A 290 -2.73 3.27 16.76
C LEU A 290 -3.48 2.02 16.28
N GLU A 291 -3.85 2.00 15.00
CA GLU A 291 -4.63 0.94 14.39
C GLU A 291 -4.40 0.87 12.88
N ILE A 292 -4.73 -0.29 12.32
CA ILE A 292 -4.75 -0.54 10.89
C ILE A 292 -6.20 -0.85 10.52
N ASN A 293 -6.78 -0.02 9.66
CA ASN A 293 -8.10 -0.24 9.10
C ASN A 293 -7.92 -0.87 7.72
N ALA A 294 -8.14 -2.18 7.59
CA ALA A 294 -7.98 -2.92 6.34
C ALA A 294 -9.21 -2.85 5.41
N ASN A 295 -10.31 -2.28 5.91
CA ASN A 295 -11.52 -1.98 5.15
C ASN A 295 -12.10 -0.61 5.57
N PRO A 296 -11.38 0.50 5.35
CA PRO A 296 -11.87 1.82 5.77
C PRO A 296 -13.03 2.28 4.87
N CYS A 297 -13.93 3.09 5.44
CA CYS A 297 -15.03 3.71 4.70
C CYS A 297 -14.53 4.51 3.47
N LEU A 298 -15.23 4.31 2.36
CA LEU A 298 -15.03 4.93 1.04
C LEU A 298 -16.17 5.90 0.67
N ALA A 299 -17.01 6.32 1.62
CA ALA A 299 -17.98 7.38 1.39
C ALA A 299 -17.27 8.69 0.98
N ALA A 300 -17.94 9.54 0.21
CA ALA A 300 -17.34 10.75 -0.37
C ALA A 300 -16.74 11.72 0.67
N ASP A 301 -17.30 11.80 1.87
CA ASP A 301 -16.84 12.62 2.99
C ASP A 301 -15.82 11.91 3.91
N ALA A 302 -15.62 10.61 3.72
CA ALA A 302 -14.71 9.80 4.52
C ALA A 302 -13.24 10.20 4.35
N GLY A 303 -12.43 9.85 5.37
CA GLY A 303 -11.00 10.16 5.40
C GLY A 303 -10.19 9.62 4.23
N PHE A 304 -10.56 8.43 3.75
CA PHE A 304 -9.88 7.82 2.62
C PHE A 304 -10.12 8.61 1.33
N MET A 305 -11.38 8.96 1.04
CA MET A 305 -11.75 9.68 -0.17
C MET A 305 -11.24 11.13 -0.17
N ALA A 306 -11.20 11.78 0.99
CA ALA A 306 -10.56 13.10 1.09
C ALA A 306 -9.06 13.05 0.79
N ALA A 307 -8.33 12.05 1.29
CA ALA A 307 -6.92 11.87 0.96
C ALA A 307 -6.70 11.54 -0.53
N ALA A 308 -7.60 10.75 -1.12
CA ALA A 308 -7.59 10.45 -2.55
C ALA A 308 -7.85 11.70 -3.41
N ALA A 309 -8.82 12.53 -3.03
CA ALA A 309 -9.11 13.79 -3.71
C ALA A 309 -7.93 14.77 -3.60
N GLN A 310 -7.25 14.82 -2.45
CA GLN A 310 -6.02 15.60 -2.28
C GLN A 310 -4.89 15.11 -3.20
N ALA A 311 -4.90 13.82 -3.56
CA ALA A 311 -4.03 13.21 -4.56
C ALA A 311 -4.55 13.38 -6.01
N GLY A 312 -5.60 14.17 -6.24
CA GLY A 312 -6.20 14.34 -7.56
C GLY A 312 -6.90 13.08 -8.11
N LEU A 313 -7.24 12.12 -7.25
CA LEU A 313 -7.97 10.92 -7.62
C LEU A 313 -9.48 11.14 -7.36
N ASP A 314 -10.28 10.95 -8.40
CA ASP A 314 -11.74 10.87 -8.26
C ASP A 314 -12.19 9.48 -7.77
N SER A 315 -13.48 9.35 -7.43
CA SER A 315 -14.09 8.10 -6.95
C SER A 315 -13.89 6.92 -7.91
N ASP A 316 -14.01 7.18 -9.21
CA ASP A 316 -13.99 6.15 -10.24
C ASP A 316 -12.55 5.62 -10.40
N GLN A 317 -11.57 6.50 -10.28
CA GLN A 317 -10.15 6.18 -10.26
C GLN A 317 -9.73 5.40 -9.01
N VAL A 318 -10.30 5.69 -7.85
CA VAL A 318 -10.09 4.92 -6.61
C VAL A 318 -10.68 3.53 -6.75
N VAL A 319 -11.97 3.42 -7.08
CA VAL A 319 -12.67 2.14 -7.26
C VAL A 319 -11.97 1.28 -8.33
N ARG A 320 -11.55 1.89 -9.45
CA ARG A 320 -10.77 1.21 -10.49
C ARG A 320 -9.44 0.65 -9.98
N ARG A 321 -8.72 1.38 -9.13
CA ARG A 321 -7.46 0.90 -8.53
C ARG A 321 -7.70 -0.23 -7.52
N ILE A 322 -8.74 -0.13 -6.71
CA ILE A 322 -9.15 -1.19 -5.79
C ILE A 322 -9.51 -2.48 -6.55
N LEU A 323 -10.28 -2.37 -7.64
CA LEU A 323 -10.62 -3.51 -8.50
C LEU A 323 -9.39 -4.18 -9.09
N ARG A 324 -8.40 -3.41 -9.57
CA ARG A 324 -7.18 -3.97 -10.15
C ARG A 324 -6.30 -4.71 -9.15
N ALA A 325 -6.38 -4.33 -7.88
CA ALA A 325 -5.63 -4.99 -6.82
C ALA A 325 -6.30 -6.29 -6.34
N ALA A 326 -7.51 -6.60 -6.79
CA ALA A 326 -8.14 -7.88 -6.52
C ALA A 326 -7.35 -9.02 -7.19
N PRO A 327 -7.18 -10.18 -6.52
CA PRO A 327 -6.48 -11.31 -7.11
C PRO A 327 -7.14 -11.77 -8.41
N ALA A 328 -6.33 -12.16 -9.41
CA ALA A 328 -6.84 -12.81 -10.60
C ALA A 328 -7.40 -14.20 -10.25
N SER A 329 -8.45 -14.63 -10.95
CA SER A 329 -9.00 -15.99 -10.81
C SER A 329 -9.27 -16.59 -12.19
N GLU A 330 -9.47 -17.91 -12.26
CA GLU A 330 -9.89 -18.58 -13.51
C GLU A 330 -11.22 -18.05 -14.05
N ARG A 331 -12.09 -17.54 -13.16
CA ARG A 331 -13.39 -16.94 -13.52
C ARG A 331 -13.26 -15.48 -13.96
N CYS A 332 -12.18 -14.80 -13.58
CA CYS A 332 -11.89 -13.43 -13.98
C CYS A 332 -10.37 -13.29 -14.22
N PRO A 333 -9.88 -13.57 -15.44
CA PRO A 333 -8.45 -13.53 -15.75
C PRO A 333 -7.97 -12.07 -15.82
N ALA A 334 -7.72 -11.50 -14.64
CA ALA A 334 -7.35 -10.11 -14.36
C ALA A 334 -8.31 -9.07 -14.97
N PHE A 335 -8.92 -8.22 -14.12
CA PHE A 335 -9.70 -7.08 -14.57
C PHE A 335 -8.84 -6.18 -15.49
N ARG A 336 -9.01 -6.31 -16.82
CA ARG A 336 -8.39 -5.46 -17.83
C ARG A 336 -9.05 -4.08 -17.83
N LEU A 337 -8.72 -3.27 -16.84
CA LEU A 337 -9.01 -1.85 -16.84
C LEU A 337 -7.79 -1.14 -17.47
N GLU A 338 -7.96 -0.38 -18.55
CA GLU A 338 -6.89 0.41 -19.20
C GLU A 338 -6.05 1.22 -18.20
N PRO A 339 -4.70 1.23 -18.28
CA PRO A 339 -3.82 1.77 -17.24
C PRO A 339 -4.26 3.15 -16.75
N THR A 340 -4.33 3.32 -15.43
CA THR A 340 -4.55 4.66 -14.85
C THR A 340 -3.27 5.47 -15.00
N PRO A 341 -3.35 6.77 -15.35
CA PRO A 341 -2.17 7.62 -15.41
C PRO A 341 -1.45 7.61 -14.04
N PRO A 342 -0.10 7.67 -14.04
CA PRO A 342 0.66 7.74 -12.80
C PRO A 342 0.30 8.99 -12.01
N TYR A 343 0.17 8.84 -10.69
CA TYR A 343 0.01 9.94 -9.76
C TYR A 343 1.35 10.67 -9.61
N ASP A 344 1.35 11.98 -9.81
CA ASP A 344 2.50 12.85 -9.56
C ASP A 344 2.44 13.36 -8.11
N SER A 345 3.27 12.81 -7.23
CA SER A 345 3.34 13.19 -5.82
C SER A 345 3.95 14.58 -5.57
N SER A 346 4.34 15.30 -6.63
CA SER A 346 4.94 16.64 -6.52
C SER A 346 3.95 17.81 -6.64
N ALA A 347 2.68 17.54 -6.97
CA ALA A 347 1.67 18.59 -7.15
C ALA A 347 0.90 18.89 -5.84
N SER A 348 1.56 19.57 -4.89
CA SER A 348 0.87 20.28 -3.81
C SER A 348 0.70 21.75 -4.20
N SER A 349 -0.45 22.09 -4.77
CA SER A 349 -0.98 23.46 -4.76
C SER A 349 -2.48 23.42 -5.01
N ALA A 350 -3.25 23.91 -4.04
CA ALA A 350 -4.70 24.09 -4.15
C ALA A 350 -5.08 24.99 -5.35
N PRO A 351 -6.29 24.86 -5.93
CA PRO A 351 -6.69 25.64 -7.09
C PRO A 351 -7.19 27.03 -6.65
N GLU A 352 -6.48 28.08 -7.07
CA GLU A 352 -7.10 29.40 -7.27
C GLU A 352 -7.78 29.43 -8.65
N ALA A 353 -8.93 30.09 -8.69
CA ALA A 353 -9.85 30.10 -9.81
C ALA A 353 -9.34 30.86 -11.04
N ALA A 354 -9.82 30.37 -12.19
CA ALA A 354 -10.09 31.06 -13.46
C ALA A 354 -8.92 31.48 -14.38
N ALA A 355 -9.09 31.04 -15.64
CA ALA A 355 -8.62 31.63 -16.90
C ALA A 355 -7.13 31.54 -17.26
N SER A 356 -6.77 30.60 -18.14
CA SER A 356 -6.47 30.90 -19.55
C SER A 356 -5.90 29.68 -20.27
N VAL A 357 -6.47 29.42 -21.46
CA VAL A 357 -5.92 28.51 -22.46
C VAL A 357 -4.59 29.08 -22.94
N ILE A 358 -3.48 28.36 -22.75
CA ILE A 358 -2.33 28.29 -23.66
C ILE A 358 -1.61 26.96 -23.37
N GLY A 359 -1.56 26.09 -24.38
CA GLY A 359 -0.91 24.78 -24.28
C GLY A 359 0.61 24.89 -24.12
N ASN A 360 1.20 23.91 -23.44
CA ASN A 360 2.62 23.64 -23.57
C ASN A 360 2.94 22.14 -23.45
N ARG A 361 3.85 21.68 -24.31
CA ARG A 361 4.14 20.29 -24.70
C ARG A 361 4.62 19.41 -23.52
N ARG A 362 3.98 18.23 -23.34
CA ARG A 362 4.42 17.14 -22.44
C ARG A 362 5.75 16.53 -22.90
N SER A 363 6.61 16.19 -21.94
CA SER A 363 7.80 15.33 -22.12
C SER A 363 7.44 14.04 -22.86
N LEU A 364 8.21 13.68 -23.90
CA LEU A 364 7.93 12.58 -24.83
C LEU A 364 8.35 11.19 -24.30
N PHE A 365 9.04 11.10 -23.16
CA PHE A 365 9.61 9.85 -22.63
C PHE A 365 9.02 9.46 -21.27
N SER A 366 8.87 8.16 -21.03
CA SER A 366 8.40 7.56 -19.77
C SER A 366 9.24 6.34 -19.40
N THR A 367 9.26 5.95 -18.13
CA THR A 367 9.92 4.73 -17.66
C THR A 367 8.94 3.82 -16.93
N ARG A 368 9.08 2.50 -17.07
CA ARG A 368 8.23 1.53 -16.38
C ARG A 368 9.02 0.31 -15.90
N ARG A 369 8.59 -0.34 -14.82
CA ARG A 369 9.30 -1.49 -14.20
C ARG A 369 8.61 -2.84 -14.38
N LEU A 370 7.30 -2.81 -14.59
CA LEU A 370 6.52 -4.03 -14.86
C LEU A 370 6.88 -4.53 -16.28
N ALA A 371 6.76 -5.82 -16.56
CA ALA A 371 6.79 -6.37 -17.92
C ALA A 371 5.33 -6.55 -18.42
N VAL A 372 5.07 -6.41 -19.72
CA VAL A 372 3.78 -6.68 -20.37
C VAL A 372 4.02 -7.61 -21.56
N PRO A 373 3.01 -8.36 -22.03
CA PRO A 373 3.19 -9.32 -23.14
C PRO A 373 3.88 -8.71 -24.37
N ASP A 374 3.55 -7.47 -24.72
CA ASP A 374 4.15 -6.78 -25.87
C ASP A 374 5.66 -6.55 -25.73
N ASP A 375 6.20 -6.49 -24.51
CA ASP A 375 7.63 -6.29 -24.32
C ASP A 375 8.46 -7.46 -24.80
N ILE A 376 7.90 -8.67 -24.88
CA ILE A 376 8.61 -9.82 -25.44
C ILE A 376 9.11 -9.47 -26.84
N GLU A 377 8.23 -8.91 -27.66
CA GLU A 377 8.55 -8.52 -29.03
C GLU A 377 9.28 -7.17 -29.10
N LYS A 378 8.95 -6.21 -28.24
CA LYS A 378 9.65 -4.91 -28.20
C LYS A 378 11.11 -5.07 -27.78
N VAL A 379 11.39 -5.89 -26.76
CA VAL A 379 12.76 -6.22 -26.33
C VAL A 379 13.49 -6.93 -27.44
N ARG A 380 12.90 -7.97 -28.06
CA ARG A 380 13.48 -8.68 -29.21
C ARG A 380 13.94 -7.72 -30.30
N ARG A 381 13.04 -6.85 -30.77
CA ARG A 381 13.32 -5.84 -31.81
C ARG A 381 14.43 -4.87 -31.38
N LEU A 382 14.40 -4.42 -30.13
CA LEU A 382 15.37 -3.48 -29.63
C LEU A 382 16.78 -4.09 -29.55
N VAL A 383 16.93 -5.28 -28.98
CA VAL A 383 18.25 -5.94 -28.89
C VAL A 383 18.80 -6.29 -30.26
N GLU A 384 17.95 -6.78 -31.16
CA GLU A 384 18.30 -7.07 -32.55
C GLU A 384 18.79 -5.81 -33.28
N ALA A 385 18.05 -4.69 -33.14
CA ALA A 385 18.41 -3.42 -33.76
C ALA A 385 19.77 -2.87 -33.29
N THR A 386 20.24 -3.23 -32.09
CA THR A 386 21.55 -2.77 -31.61
C THR A 386 22.72 -3.39 -32.38
N GLY A 387 22.53 -4.57 -32.98
CA GLY A 387 23.60 -5.32 -33.66
C GLY A 387 24.68 -5.90 -32.74
N PHE A 388 24.47 -5.89 -31.41
CA PHE A 388 25.44 -6.39 -30.41
C PHE A 388 25.12 -7.79 -29.87
N PHE A 389 23.92 -8.31 -30.10
CA PHE A 389 23.45 -9.58 -29.52
C PHE A 389 23.45 -10.68 -30.59
N SER A 390 23.87 -11.91 -30.22
CA SER A 390 23.73 -13.10 -31.07
C SER A 390 22.27 -13.57 -31.16
N PRO A 391 21.90 -14.43 -32.13
CA PRO A 391 20.56 -15.00 -32.20
C PRO A 391 20.13 -15.69 -30.89
N GLU A 392 21.06 -16.39 -30.23
CA GLU A 392 20.83 -17.05 -28.94
C GLU A 392 20.61 -16.03 -27.82
N GLU A 393 21.41 -14.96 -27.75
CA GLU A 393 21.21 -13.90 -26.76
C GLU A 393 19.89 -13.14 -26.99
N ILE A 394 19.46 -12.96 -28.24
CA ILE A 394 18.15 -12.37 -28.57
C ILE A 394 17.03 -13.29 -28.05
N ALA A 395 17.14 -14.61 -28.23
CA ALA A 395 16.16 -15.56 -27.71
C ALA A 395 16.10 -15.52 -26.16
N ILE A 396 17.25 -15.52 -25.49
CA ILE A 396 17.33 -15.39 -24.03
C ILE A 396 16.67 -14.08 -23.57
N ALA A 397 16.77 -12.98 -24.35
CA ALA A 397 16.08 -11.72 -24.04
C ALA A 397 14.59 -11.87 -23.86
N GLN A 398 13.99 -12.62 -24.78
CA GLN A 398 12.58 -12.89 -24.79
C GLN A 398 12.21 -13.82 -23.64
N GLU A 399 13.01 -14.87 -23.43
CA GLU A 399 12.80 -15.84 -22.35
C GLU A 399 12.82 -15.18 -20.98
N LEU A 400 13.75 -14.25 -20.71
CA LEU A 400 13.80 -13.53 -19.43
C LEU A 400 12.54 -12.67 -19.20
N VAL A 401 12.02 -12.04 -20.26
CA VAL A 401 10.76 -11.28 -20.18
C VAL A 401 9.57 -12.22 -20.00
N GLN A 402 9.52 -13.33 -20.72
CA GLN A 402 8.49 -14.37 -20.61
C GLN A 402 8.46 -14.99 -19.21
N GLU A 403 9.63 -15.32 -18.66
CA GLU A 403 9.75 -15.89 -17.33
C GLU A 403 9.33 -14.88 -16.26
N ARG A 404 9.68 -13.60 -16.42
CA ARG A 404 9.14 -12.53 -15.58
C ARG A 404 7.62 -12.41 -15.69
N LEU A 405 7.05 -12.53 -16.88
CA LEU A 405 5.59 -12.50 -17.06
C LEU A 405 4.91 -13.72 -16.41
N ARG A 406 5.54 -14.89 -16.48
CA ARG A 406 5.02 -16.15 -15.94
C ARG A 406 5.13 -16.25 -14.42
N LEU A 407 6.28 -15.91 -13.86
CA LEU A 407 6.60 -16.10 -12.44
C LEU A 407 6.54 -14.82 -11.60
N GLY A 408 6.33 -13.65 -12.23
CA GLY A 408 6.40 -12.37 -11.54
C GLY A 408 7.78 -12.17 -10.91
N SER A 409 7.83 -11.68 -9.67
CA SER A 409 9.11 -11.50 -8.96
C SER A 409 9.82 -12.79 -8.57
N ALA A 410 9.12 -13.94 -8.59
CA ALA A 410 9.77 -15.21 -8.29
C ALA A 410 10.76 -15.64 -9.40
N SER A 411 10.74 -15.00 -10.58
CA SER A 411 11.74 -15.26 -11.62
C SER A 411 13.16 -14.83 -11.23
N GLY A 412 13.31 -13.93 -10.26
CA GLY A 412 14.59 -13.27 -9.96
C GLY A 412 15.01 -12.22 -11.00
N TYR A 413 14.33 -12.13 -12.14
CA TYR A 413 14.62 -11.13 -13.19
C TYR A 413 13.69 -9.92 -13.06
N HIS A 414 14.27 -8.73 -12.97
CA HIS A 414 13.59 -7.45 -12.83
C HIS A 414 13.98 -6.51 -13.97
N PHE A 415 13.04 -5.69 -14.43
CA PHE A 415 13.23 -4.85 -15.60
C PHE A 415 13.02 -3.37 -15.28
N LEU A 416 13.69 -2.51 -16.04
CA LEU A 416 13.35 -1.10 -16.19
C LEU A 416 13.31 -0.80 -17.69
N PHE A 417 12.14 -0.48 -18.21
CA PHE A 417 11.91 -0.07 -19.59
C PHE A 417 11.84 1.44 -19.68
N TRP A 418 12.32 1.98 -20.78
CA TRP A 418 12.31 3.40 -21.13
C TRP A 418 11.59 3.54 -22.46
N ASP A 419 10.42 4.14 -22.43
CA ASP A 419 9.51 4.26 -23.57
C ASP A 419 9.46 5.70 -24.09
N ARG A 420 9.12 5.85 -25.37
CA ARG A 420 8.74 7.12 -25.99
C ARG A 420 7.44 6.88 -26.75
N ALA A 421 6.33 7.39 -26.21
CA ALA A 421 4.99 6.95 -26.62
C ALA A 421 4.91 5.41 -26.61
N ASP A 422 4.56 4.76 -27.73
CA ASP A 422 4.41 3.30 -27.80
C ASP A 422 5.70 2.54 -28.15
N THR A 423 6.82 3.26 -28.32
CA THR A 423 8.12 2.68 -28.73
C THR A 423 9.03 2.47 -27.52
N LEU A 424 9.53 1.25 -27.36
CA LEU A 424 10.57 0.95 -26.38
C LEU A 424 11.90 1.53 -26.87
N VAL A 425 12.48 2.46 -26.12
CA VAL A 425 13.72 3.17 -26.44
C VAL A 425 14.94 2.56 -25.75
N GLY A 426 14.75 1.92 -24.61
CA GLY A 426 15.81 1.18 -23.94
C GLY A 426 15.29 0.39 -22.75
N TYR A 427 16.08 -0.55 -22.26
CA TYR A 427 15.75 -1.27 -21.04
C TYR A 427 16.99 -1.76 -20.29
N THR A 428 16.79 -2.14 -19.03
CA THR A 428 17.73 -2.96 -18.27
C THR A 428 17.04 -4.20 -17.70
N CYS A 429 17.78 -5.29 -17.53
CA CYS A 429 17.39 -6.48 -16.77
C CYS A 429 18.40 -6.68 -15.62
N HIS A 430 17.93 -6.88 -14.40
CA HIS A 430 18.73 -7.08 -13.19
C HIS A 430 18.09 -8.06 -12.22
N GLY A 431 18.84 -8.62 -11.28
CA GLY A 431 18.30 -9.56 -10.29
C GLY A 431 19.24 -9.83 -9.11
N PRO A 432 18.73 -10.33 -7.98
CA PRO A 432 19.56 -10.71 -6.85
C PRO A 432 20.37 -11.99 -7.16
N ILE A 433 21.61 -12.04 -6.68
CA ILE A 433 22.46 -13.22 -6.82
C ILE A 433 22.12 -14.20 -5.69
N ALA A 434 21.60 -15.37 -6.06
CA ALA A 434 21.24 -16.42 -5.12
C ALA A 434 22.45 -16.81 -4.25
N GLY A 435 22.22 -16.93 -2.93
CA GLY A 435 23.27 -17.27 -1.95
C GLY A 435 24.15 -16.10 -1.51
N THR A 436 23.90 -14.88 -1.98
CA THR A 436 24.58 -13.67 -1.48
C THR A 436 23.67 -12.89 -0.52
N GLN A 437 24.26 -12.14 0.42
CA GLN A 437 23.48 -11.31 1.36
C GLN A 437 22.88 -10.07 0.67
N SER A 438 23.56 -9.53 -0.34
CA SER A 438 23.18 -8.25 -0.98
C SER A 438 23.77 -8.05 -2.39
N GLY A 439 24.20 -9.12 -3.06
CA GLY A 439 24.75 -9.05 -4.41
C GLY A 439 23.65 -9.04 -5.47
N TYR A 440 23.82 -8.24 -6.52
CA TYR A 440 22.90 -8.17 -7.66
C TYR A 440 23.66 -8.25 -8.98
N ASP A 441 23.09 -8.96 -9.95
CA ASP A 441 23.53 -8.92 -11.33
C ASP A 441 22.73 -7.84 -12.09
N LEU A 442 23.43 -7.02 -12.87
CA LEU A 442 22.83 -6.33 -14.01
C LEU A 442 23.09 -7.21 -15.24
N TYR A 443 22.10 -8.06 -15.55
CA TYR A 443 22.18 -8.96 -16.69
C TYR A 443 22.41 -8.19 -17.97
N TRP A 444 21.51 -7.28 -18.35
CA TRP A 444 21.63 -6.51 -19.59
C TRP A 444 21.17 -5.07 -19.50
N ILE A 445 21.71 -4.25 -20.40
CA ILE A 445 21.25 -2.92 -20.73
C ILE A 445 21.30 -2.74 -22.25
N ALA A 446 20.24 -2.22 -22.84
CA ALA A 446 20.20 -1.91 -24.26
C ALA A 446 19.43 -0.62 -24.52
N VAL A 447 19.87 0.13 -25.54
CA VAL A 447 19.25 1.37 -25.99
C VAL A 447 19.17 1.32 -27.51
N ALA A 448 18.01 1.65 -28.06
CA ALA A 448 17.76 1.69 -29.50
C ALA A 448 18.78 2.62 -30.20
N PRO A 449 19.36 2.19 -31.35
CA PRO A 449 20.49 2.89 -32.00
C PRO A 449 20.30 4.39 -32.19
N GLU A 450 19.10 4.81 -32.60
CA GLU A 450 18.74 6.20 -32.88
C GLU A 450 18.69 7.08 -31.62
N PHE A 451 18.70 6.47 -30.43
CA PHE A 451 18.73 7.15 -29.14
C PHE A 451 20.06 7.01 -28.38
N GLN A 452 21.04 6.31 -28.97
CA GLN A 452 22.37 6.19 -28.37
C GLN A 452 23.10 7.54 -28.39
N GLY A 453 23.95 7.77 -27.39
CA GLY A 453 24.67 9.05 -27.23
C GLY A 453 23.85 10.20 -26.63
N GLN A 454 22.53 10.03 -26.45
CA GLN A 454 21.64 11.08 -25.90
C GLN A 454 21.49 11.04 -24.36
N GLY A 455 22.33 10.25 -23.68
CA GLY A 455 22.30 10.11 -22.21
C GLY A 455 21.25 9.13 -21.68
N ILE A 456 20.45 8.48 -22.52
CA ILE A 456 19.43 7.51 -22.08
C ILE A 456 20.05 6.32 -21.38
N GLY A 457 21.11 5.72 -21.93
CA GLY A 457 21.79 4.59 -21.29
C GLY A 457 22.34 4.93 -19.89
N ARG A 458 22.86 6.16 -19.73
CA ARG A 458 23.29 6.67 -18.42
C ARG A 458 22.13 6.73 -17.43
N ARG A 459 21.01 7.34 -17.83
CA ARG A 459 19.84 7.47 -16.96
C ARG A 459 19.19 6.12 -16.64
N LEU A 460 19.14 5.20 -17.60
CA LEU A 460 18.71 3.81 -17.38
C LEU A 460 19.56 3.16 -16.31
N LEU A 461 20.89 3.21 -16.45
CA LEU A 461 21.81 2.60 -15.50
C LEU A 461 21.71 3.24 -14.11
N GLU A 462 21.74 4.58 -14.02
CA GLU A 462 21.61 5.31 -12.74
C GLU A 462 20.28 4.98 -12.04
N SER A 463 19.19 4.87 -12.81
CA SER A 463 17.88 4.50 -12.27
C SER A 463 17.85 3.05 -11.78
N THR A 464 18.45 2.13 -12.53
CA THR A 464 18.53 0.71 -12.14
C THR A 464 19.44 0.49 -10.94
N GLU A 465 20.56 1.20 -10.86
CA GLU A 465 21.42 1.23 -9.68
C GLU A 465 20.62 1.69 -8.45
N GLN A 466 19.89 2.79 -8.56
CA GLN A 466 19.07 3.31 -7.47
C GLN A 466 17.99 2.30 -7.02
N ILE A 467 17.34 1.63 -7.97
CA ILE A 467 16.38 0.54 -7.68
C ILE A 467 17.05 -0.56 -6.85
N ILE A 468 18.26 -0.97 -7.23
CA ILE A 468 19.00 -2.04 -6.52
C ILE A 468 19.40 -1.57 -5.12
N TRP A 469 19.86 -0.33 -4.96
CA TRP A 469 20.23 0.24 -3.65
C TRP A 469 19.04 0.37 -2.70
N GLU A 470 17.88 0.76 -3.23
CA GLU A 470 16.61 0.84 -2.47
C GLU A 470 16.14 -0.54 -2.00
N GLN A 471 16.46 -1.61 -2.75
CA GLN A 471 16.18 -3.00 -2.36
C GLN A 471 17.22 -3.59 -1.39
N GLY A 472 18.19 -2.80 -0.93
CA GLY A 472 19.22 -3.26 0.01
C GLY A 472 20.45 -3.89 -0.68
N GLY A 473 20.59 -3.76 -2.00
CA GLY A 473 21.79 -4.18 -2.71
C GLY A 473 23.05 -3.51 -2.15
N GLY A 474 24.11 -4.28 -1.95
CA GLY A 474 25.42 -3.83 -1.50
C GLY A 474 26.43 -3.71 -2.64
N ALA A 475 26.27 -4.53 -3.69
CA ALA A 475 27.10 -4.51 -4.88
C ALA A 475 26.30 -4.92 -6.13
N ILE A 476 26.61 -4.28 -7.25
CA ILE A 476 26.08 -4.61 -8.58
C ILE A 476 27.23 -5.14 -9.43
N TYR A 477 27.05 -6.34 -9.97
CA TYR A 477 27.98 -7.02 -10.86
C TYR A 477 27.46 -6.94 -12.30
N VAL A 478 28.39 -6.73 -13.22
CA VAL A 478 28.14 -6.65 -14.66
C VAL A 478 29.12 -7.56 -15.35
N GLU A 479 28.63 -8.43 -16.21
CA GLU A 479 29.45 -9.31 -17.02
C GLU A 479 29.41 -8.85 -18.48
N THR A 480 30.56 -8.80 -19.13
CA THR A 480 30.63 -8.45 -20.56
C THR A 480 31.83 -9.09 -21.25
N SER A 481 31.70 -9.36 -22.54
CA SER A 481 32.78 -9.96 -23.34
C SER A 481 34.02 -9.05 -23.42
N GLY A 482 35.19 -9.66 -23.48
CA GLY A 482 36.49 -9.03 -23.66
C GLY A 482 36.81 -8.65 -25.11
N ARG A 483 35.98 -9.03 -26.09
CA ARG A 483 36.18 -8.70 -27.52
C ARG A 483 36.30 -7.19 -27.73
N SER A 484 36.94 -6.81 -28.83
CA SER A 484 37.14 -5.41 -29.23
C SER A 484 35.82 -4.66 -29.43
N GLN A 485 34.79 -5.34 -29.93
CA GLN A 485 33.46 -4.75 -30.17
C GLN A 485 32.81 -4.20 -28.88
N TYR A 486 32.98 -4.86 -27.73
CA TYR A 486 32.42 -4.41 -26.44
C TYR A 486 33.33 -3.41 -25.70
N LYS A 487 34.38 -2.89 -26.34
CA LYS A 487 35.28 -1.89 -25.71
C LYS A 487 34.53 -0.61 -25.32
N SER A 488 33.55 -0.20 -26.13
CA SER A 488 32.66 0.93 -25.82
C SER A 488 31.78 0.64 -24.60
N THR A 489 31.20 -0.56 -24.53
CA THR A 489 30.39 -1.04 -23.40
C THR A 489 31.19 -1.05 -22.09
N ARG A 490 32.41 -1.59 -22.10
CA ARG A 490 33.30 -1.55 -20.92
C ARG A 490 33.63 -0.12 -20.49
N ARG A 491 33.94 0.77 -21.44
CA ARG A 491 34.18 2.19 -21.16
C ARG A 491 32.94 2.91 -20.60
N PHE A 492 31.75 2.52 -21.02
CA PHE A 492 30.50 3.06 -20.50
C PHE A 492 30.38 2.77 -19.00
N TYR A 493 30.52 1.51 -18.58
CA TYR A 493 30.46 1.13 -17.16
C TYR A 493 31.55 1.79 -16.31
N LEU A 494 32.79 1.84 -16.81
CA LEU A 494 33.89 2.51 -16.10
C LEU A 494 33.59 4.00 -15.84
N ARG A 495 32.99 4.71 -16.81
CA ARG A 495 32.57 6.12 -16.62
C ARG A 495 31.43 6.28 -15.63
N MET A 496 30.64 5.23 -15.43
CA MET A 496 29.51 5.21 -14.49
C MET A 496 29.95 4.80 -13.08
N GLY A 497 31.25 4.63 -12.85
CA GLY A 497 31.81 4.35 -11.53
C GLY A 497 31.93 2.85 -11.21
N TYR A 498 31.75 1.97 -12.20
CA TYR A 498 32.13 0.56 -12.04
C TYR A 498 33.66 0.42 -12.15
N ARG A 499 34.21 -0.54 -11.43
CA ARG A 499 35.62 -0.95 -11.54
C ARG A 499 35.70 -2.37 -12.11
N LEU A 500 36.74 -2.66 -12.89
CA LEU A 500 37.00 -4.01 -13.37
C LEU A 500 37.48 -4.87 -12.18
N GLU A 501 36.70 -5.89 -11.81
CA GLU A 501 36.98 -6.78 -10.69
C GLU A 501 37.81 -7.99 -11.10
N ALA A 502 37.40 -8.64 -12.19
CA ALA A 502 38.04 -9.86 -12.66
C ALA A 502 37.95 -10.01 -14.18
N VAL A 503 38.88 -10.79 -14.74
CA VAL A 503 38.86 -11.21 -16.15
C VAL A 503 39.05 -12.72 -16.21
N LEU A 504 38.01 -13.45 -16.60
CA LEU A 504 38.10 -14.88 -16.86
C LEU A 504 38.48 -15.11 -18.33
N LYS A 505 39.72 -15.58 -18.55
CA LYS A 505 40.25 -15.78 -19.90
C LYS A 505 39.55 -16.94 -20.59
N ASN A 506 39.18 -16.72 -21.85
CA ASN A 506 38.53 -17.69 -22.73
C ASN A 506 37.22 -18.28 -22.18
N PHE A 507 36.47 -17.51 -21.39
CA PHE A 507 35.24 -17.97 -20.75
C PHE A 507 34.13 -18.30 -21.76
N TYR A 508 33.86 -17.39 -22.70
CA TYR A 508 32.81 -17.59 -23.71
C TYR A 508 33.31 -18.40 -24.91
N ALA A 509 34.54 -18.15 -25.35
CA ALA A 509 35.20 -18.81 -26.48
C ALA A 509 36.71 -18.52 -26.46
N PRO A 510 37.54 -19.22 -27.26
CA PRO A 510 38.95 -18.84 -27.44
C PRO A 510 39.09 -17.36 -27.85
N ARG A 511 39.91 -16.61 -27.11
CA ARG A 511 40.11 -15.14 -27.23
C ARG A 511 38.89 -14.29 -26.87
N ASP A 512 37.88 -14.88 -26.26
CA ASP A 512 36.70 -14.18 -25.74
C ASP A 512 36.62 -14.35 -24.22
N HIS A 513 37.01 -13.29 -23.52
CA HIS A 513 37.10 -13.28 -22.07
C HIS A 513 35.78 -12.79 -21.46
N GLN A 514 35.48 -13.20 -20.24
CA GLN A 514 34.45 -12.54 -19.44
C GLN A 514 35.12 -11.48 -18.57
N CYS A 515 34.73 -10.23 -18.74
CA CYS A 515 35.11 -9.12 -17.88
C CYS A 515 33.99 -8.89 -16.86
N ILE A 516 34.32 -9.02 -15.58
CA ILE A 516 33.39 -8.78 -14.47
C ILE A 516 33.70 -7.39 -13.92
N LEU A 517 32.72 -6.49 -13.99
CA LEU A 517 32.79 -5.16 -13.40
C LEU A 517 31.87 -5.07 -12.19
N VAL A 518 32.28 -4.32 -11.17
CA VAL A 518 31.50 -4.14 -9.94
C VAL A 518 31.36 -2.67 -9.59
N LYS A 519 30.19 -2.30 -9.06
CA LYS A 519 29.97 -1.03 -8.36
C LYS A 519 29.39 -1.35 -6.99
N THR A 520 29.98 -0.79 -5.94
CA THR A 520 29.50 -0.96 -4.56
C THR A 520 28.63 0.20 -4.16
N ARG A 521 27.67 -0.05 -3.26
CA ARG A 521 26.79 0.99 -2.73
C ARG A 521 27.62 2.14 -2.12
N PRO A 522 27.33 3.41 -2.44
CA PRO A 522 28.00 4.53 -1.80
C PRO A 522 27.77 4.52 -0.28
N PRO A 523 28.75 4.90 0.55
CA PRO A 523 28.54 5.06 1.98
C PRO A 523 27.45 6.12 2.22
N THR A 524 26.50 5.81 3.10
CA THR A 524 25.48 6.76 3.53
C THR A 524 26.16 7.90 4.28
N ALA A 525 26.05 9.14 3.78
CA ALA A 525 26.48 10.32 4.52
C ALA A 525 25.65 10.40 5.82
N HIS A 526 26.34 10.31 6.95
CA HIS A 526 25.76 10.35 8.30
C HIS A 526 25.30 11.74 8.70
#